data_AF-A0A6L9M219-F1
#
_entry.id   AF-A0A6L9M219-F1
#
_cell.length_a   1.000
_cell.length_b   1.000
_cell.length_c   1.000
_cell.angle_alpha   90.00
_cell.angle_beta   90.00
_cell.angle_gamma   90.00
#
_symmetry.space_group_name_H-M   'P 1'
#
loop_
_entity.id
_entity.type
_entity.pdbx_description
1 polymer ?
#
loop_
_entity_poly.entity_id
_entity_poly.type
_entity_poly.pdbx_seq_one_letter_code
_entity_poly.pdbx_strand_id
1 'polypeptide(L)'
;MQQEPVYIHNVDVSKIVNRNEKRVAELIPQLLNDYYQDFIFEDLDIQDIYALTLNLIPAGYAQSGSIVLSNRLSDFEINSKIRIAVERVLENPTRASR
;
A
#
# COMPACT_ATOMS: atom_id res chain seq x y z
N MET A 1 4.96 -17.21 -3.49
CA MET A 1 4.92 -17.52 -4.93
C MET A 1 6.02 -16.72 -5.60
N GLN A 2 6.89 -17.34 -6.38
CA GLN A 2 7.87 -16.60 -7.19
C GLN A 2 7.10 -16.02 -8.38
N GLN A 3 7.13 -14.70 -8.57
CA GLN A 3 6.51 -14.05 -9.74
C GLN A 3 7.29 -14.46 -11.00
N GLU A 4 6.58 -14.81 -12.07
CA GLU A 4 7.22 -15.07 -13.36
C GLU A 4 7.91 -13.80 -13.88
N PRO A 5 9.09 -13.91 -14.52
CA PRO A 5 9.80 -12.75 -15.02
C PRO A 5 9.01 -12.07 -16.15
N VAL A 6 8.79 -10.75 -16.00
CA VAL A 6 8.11 -9.91 -17.00
C VAL A 6 9.16 -9.24 -17.88
N TYR A 7 9.04 -9.41 -19.20
CA TYR A 7 9.97 -8.84 -20.17
C TYR A 7 9.31 -7.77 -21.04
N ILE A 8 9.99 -6.64 -21.23
CA ILE A 8 9.65 -5.59 -22.20
C ILE A 8 10.83 -5.47 -23.17
N HIS A 9 10.64 -5.81 -24.45
CA HIS A 9 11.72 -5.79 -25.46
C HIS A 9 13.02 -6.48 -25.00
N ASN A 10 12.92 -7.68 -24.44
CA ASN A 10 14.03 -8.47 -23.86
C ASN A 10 14.69 -7.88 -22.60
N VAL A 11 14.10 -6.85 -21.98
CA VAL A 11 14.54 -6.32 -20.68
C VAL A 11 13.65 -6.89 -19.59
N ASP A 12 14.25 -7.57 -18.60
CA ASP A 12 13.56 -8.05 -17.40
C ASP A 12 13.21 -6.87 -16.49
N VAL A 13 11.90 -6.64 -16.28
CA VAL A 13 11.36 -5.59 -15.42
C VAL A 13 10.78 -6.13 -14.11
N SER A 14 10.85 -7.44 -13.86
CA SER A 14 10.30 -8.07 -12.65
C SER A 14 10.93 -7.59 -11.33
N LYS A 15 12.11 -6.95 -11.43
CA LYS A 15 12.84 -6.40 -10.28
C LYS A 15 12.45 -4.97 -9.93
N ILE A 16 11.58 -4.33 -10.73
CA ILE A 16 11.10 -2.97 -10.46
C ILE A 16 9.91 -3.07 -9.52
N VAL A 17 10.10 -2.65 -8.27
CA VAL A 17 9.09 -2.78 -7.21
C VAL A 17 8.77 -1.43 -6.58
N ASN A 18 7.52 -1.25 -6.15
CA ASN A 18 7.12 -0.05 -5.42
C ASN A 18 7.59 -0.15 -3.97
N ARG A 19 8.57 0.67 -3.58
CA ARG A 19 9.15 0.64 -2.24
C ARG A 19 8.16 1.03 -1.13
N ASN A 20 7.07 1.72 -1.48
CA ASN A 20 6.08 2.15 -0.51
C ASN A 20 5.21 0.99 -0.01
N GLU A 21 5.07 -0.09 -0.79
CA GLU A 21 4.28 -1.27 -0.44
C GLU A 21 4.65 -1.83 0.94
N LYS A 22 5.95 -2.04 1.15
CA LYS A 22 6.47 -2.54 2.44
C LYS A 22 6.15 -1.58 3.59
N ARG A 23 6.35 -0.28 3.38
CA ARG A 23 6.12 0.74 4.42
C ARG A 23 4.65 0.85 4.79
N VAL A 24 3.76 0.83 3.80
CA VAL A 24 2.31 0.85 4.02
C VAL A 24 1.88 -0.39 4.79
N ALA A 25 2.37 -1.58 4.41
CA ALA A 25 2.07 -2.83 5.13
C ALA A 25 2.54 -2.82 6.60
N GLU A 26 3.64 -2.13 6.91
CA GLU A 26 4.16 -1.98 8.27
C GLU A 26 3.37 -0.96 9.11
N LEU A 27 2.87 0.12 8.47
CA LEU A 27 2.19 1.23 9.16
C LEU A 27 0.70 1.00 9.40
N ILE A 28 0.00 0.30 8.49
CA ILE A 28 -1.43 -0.01 8.64
C ILE A 28 -1.73 -0.66 10.01
N PRO A 29 -1.10 -1.78 10.42
CA PRO A 29 -1.47 -2.43 11.68
C PRO A 29 -1.20 -1.54 12.90
N GLN A 30 -0.15 -0.72 12.87
CA GLN A 30 0.14 0.23 13.95
C GLN A 30 -1.00 1.25 14.09
N LEU A 31 -1.40 1.84 12.97
CA LEU A 31 -2.44 2.86 12.95
C LEU A 31 -3.82 2.31 13.31
N LEU A 32 -4.16 1.11 12.85
CA LEU A 32 -5.42 0.46 13.23
C LEU A 32 -5.46 0.14 14.72
N ASN A 33 -4.37 -0.40 15.26
CA ASN A 33 -4.25 -0.69 16.69
C ASN A 33 -4.27 0.58 17.55
N ASP A 34 -3.75 1.70 17.07
CA ASP A 34 -3.68 2.93 17.87
C ASP A 34 -4.99 3.73 17.85
N TYR A 35 -5.74 3.70 16.74
CA TYR A 35 -6.84 4.63 16.51
C TYR A 35 -8.20 4.00 16.13
N TYR A 36 -8.24 2.71 15.77
CA TYR A 36 -9.45 2.04 15.27
C TYR A 36 -9.75 0.73 16.00
N GLN A 37 -9.41 0.64 17.29
CA GLN A 37 -9.60 -0.56 18.12
C GLN A 37 -11.06 -1.01 18.25
N ASP A 38 -12.01 -0.08 18.11
CA ASP A 38 -13.44 -0.35 18.22
C ASP A 38 -14.04 -0.96 16.94
N PHE A 39 -13.25 -1.07 15.87
CA PHE A 39 -13.70 -1.60 14.58
C PHE A 39 -13.16 -3.02 14.36
N ILE A 40 -14.00 -3.88 13.81
CA ILE A 40 -13.62 -5.22 13.34
C ILE A 40 -13.44 -5.13 11.83
N PHE A 41 -12.20 -5.24 11.36
CA PHE A 41 -11.86 -5.26 9.95
C PHE A 41 -11.81 -6.70 9.43
N GLU A 42 -12.53 -6.97 8.35
CA GLU A 42 -12.42 -8.22 7.61
C GLU A 42 -11.19 -8.21 6.69
N ASP A 43 -10.78 -9.38 6.19
CA ASP A 43 -9.62 -9.50 5.30
C ASP A 43 -9.73 -8.60 4.06
N LEU A 44 -10.94 -8.42 3.52
CA LEU A 44 -11.21 -7.56 2.37
C LEU A 44 -11.04 -6.08 2.72
N ASP A 45 -11.44 -5.65 3.93
CA ASP A 45 -11.26 -4.26 4.36
C ASP A 45 -9.76 -3.92 4.43
N ILE A 46 -8.95 -4.84 4.97
CA ILE A 46 -7.50 -4.65 5.06
C ILE A 46 -6.86 -4.57 3.66
N GLN A 47 -7.32 -5.42 2.73
CA GLN A 47 -6.86 -5.38 1.34
C GLN A 47 -7.25 -4.07 0.64
N ASP A 48 -8.49 -3.61 0.84
CA ASP A 48 -9.00 -2.36 0.27
C ASP A 48 -8.27 -1.15 0.85
N ILE A 49 -8.06 -1.10 2.17
CA ILE A 49 -7.28 -0.05 2.84
C ILE A 49 -5.86 0.00 2.26
N TYR A 50 -5.22 -1.16 2.11
CA TYR A 50 -3.88 -1.26 1.55
C TYR A 50 -3.81 -0.75 0.10
N ALA A 51 -4.68 -1.26 -0.78
CA ALA A 51 -4.72 -0.88 -2.18
C ALA A 51 -5.06 0.61 -2.36
N LEU A 52 -6.05 1.11 -1.61
CA LEU A 52 -6.47 2.50 -1.66
C LEU A 52 -5.38 3.44 -1.15
N THR A 53 -4.67 3.07 -0.08
CA THR A 53 -3.52 3.85 0.41
C THR A 53 -2.45 3.99 -0.67
N LEU A 54 -2.10 2.90 -1.36
CA LEU A 54 -1.10 2.93 -2.44
C LEU A 54 -1.55 3.79 -3.62
N ASN A 55 -2.85 3.80 -3.94
CA ASN A 55 -3.43 4.66 -4.97
C ASN A 55 -3.42 6.15 -4.58
N LEU A 56 -3.42 6.47 -3.28
CA LEU A 56 -3.45 7.85 -2.76
C LEU A 56 -2.06 8.50 -2.63
N ILE A 57 -0.98 7.75 -2.81
CA ILE A 57 0.40 8.23 -2.70
C ILE A 57 1.14 8.13 -4.04
N PRO A 58 2.09 9.04 -4.33
CA PRO A 58 2.94 8.90 -5.50
C PRO A 58 3.72 7.57 -5.44
N ALA A 59 3.69 6.83 -6.54
CA ALA A 59 4.40 5.57 -6.65
C ALA A 59 5.92 5.78 -6.52
N GLY A 60 6.57 4.94 -5.72
CA GLY A 60 8.01 5.01 -5.45
C GLY A 60 8.75 3.82 -6.01
N TYR A 61 8.72 3.62 -7.34
CA TYR A 61 9.39 2.48 -7.96
C TYR A 61 10.91 2.59 -7.84
N ALA A 62 11.55 1.50 -7.44
CA ALA A 62 12.99 1.39 -7.33
C ALA A 62 13.49 0.23 -8.19
N GLN A 63 14.61 0.45 -8.87
CA GLN A 63 15.34 -0.57 -9.63
C GLN A 63 16.69 -0.82 -8.96
N SER A 64 17.09 -2.09 -8.87
CA SER A 64 18.43 -2.47 -8.40
C SER A 64 19.51 -1.78 -9.24
N GLY A 65 20.37 -0.97 -8.59
CA GLY A 65 21.46 -0.23 -9.25
C GLY A 65 21.09 1.17 -9.75
N SER A 66 19.85 1.62 -9.58
CA SER A 66 19.43 3.00 -9.92
C SER A 66 19.69 4.00 -8.79
N ILE A 67 19.95 5.27 -9.15
CA ILE A 67 20.07 6.36 -8.18
C ILE A 67 18.71 6.58 -7.51
N VAL A 68 18.67 6.41 -6.20
CA VAL A 68 17.46 6.64 -5.41
C VAL A 68 17.18 8.14 -5.36
N LEU A 69 16.17 8.60 -6.09
CA LEU A 69 15.68 9.97 -5.97
C LEU A 69 15.06 10.18 -4.57
N SER A 70 15.51 11.22 -3.88
CA SER A 70 15.31 11.51 -2.45
C SER A 70 13.90 12.00 -2.08
N ASN A 71 12.96 12.08 -3.03
CA ASN A 71 11.54 12.39 -2.76
C ASN A 71 10.83 11.20 -2.09
N ARG A 72 11.25 10.87 -0.88
CA ARG A 72 10.65 9.82 -0.06
C ARG A 72 9.57 10.48 0.82
N LEU A 73 8.34 10.01 0.69
CA LEU A 73 7.26 10.39 1.60
C LEU A 73 7.66 10.07 3.04
N SER A 74 7.35 10.97 3.96
CA SER A 74 7.46 10.72 5.39
C SER A 74 6.42 9.69 5.86
N ASP A 75 6.67 9.04 6.99
CA ASP A 75 5.66 8.13 7.58
C ASP A 75 4.40 8.90 8.00
N PHE A 76 4.54 10.17 8.39
CA PHE A 76 3.42 11.05 8.69
C PHE A 76 2.48 11.23 7.47
N GLU A 77 3.04 11.49 6.29
CA GLU A 77 2.25 11.60 5.06
C GLU A 77 1.56 10.29 4.70
N ILE A 78 2.25 9.16 4.83
CA ILE A 78 1.67 7.83 4.57
C ILE A 78 0.53 7.55 5.55
N ASN A 79 0.73 7.78 6.85
CA ASN A 79 -0.29 7.62 7.88
C ASN A 79 -1.52 8.50 7.62
N SER A 80 -1.33 9.73 7.16
CA SER A 80 -2.44 10.59 6.74
C SER A 80 -3.26 9.97 5.60
N LYS A 81 -2.61 9.32 4.62
CA LYS A 81 -3.32 8.62 3.53
C LYS A 81 -3.96 7.31 3.98
N ILE A 82 -3.36 6.58 4.92
CA ILE A 82 -3.97 5.40 5.53
C ILE A 82 -5.29 5.79 6.23
N ARG A 83 -5.31 6.87 7.02
CA ARG A 83 -6.58 7.33 7.66
C ARG A 83 -7.68 7.60 6.65
N ILE A 84 -7.36 8.32 5.57
CA ILE A 84 -8.31 8.60 4.48
C ILE A 84 -8.81 7.28 3.85
N ALA A 85 -7.93 6.30 3.67
CA ALA A 85 -8.32 5.00 3.12
C ALA A 85 -9.24 4.22 4.08
N VAL A 86 -8.92 4.20 5.36
CA VAL A 86 -9.74 3.57 6.41
C VAL A 86 -11.13 4.20 6.45
N GLU A 87 -11.21 5.52 6.52
CA GLU A 87 -12.49 6.25 6.54
C GLU A 87 -13.34 5.90 5.31
N ARG A 88 -12.75 5.87 4.12
CA ARG A 88 -13.48 5.53 2.88
C ARG A 88 -14.01 4.10 2.87
N VAL A 89 -13.22 3.14 3.36
CA VAL A 89 -13.63 1.72 3.45
C VAL A 89 -14.75 1.55 4.48
N LEU A 90 -14.67 2.23 5.62
CA LEU A 90 -15.73 2.21 6.63
C LEU A 90 -17.03 2.87 6.13
N GLU A 91 -16.93 3.94 5.36
CA GLU A 91 -18.08 4.64 4.76
C GLU A 91 -18.74 3.84 3.61
N ASN A 92 -17.95 3.07 2.86
CA ASN A 92 -18.41 2.31 1.70
C ASN A 92 -17.92 0.87 1.80
N PRO A 93 -18.42 0.09 2.79
CA PRO A 93 -17.91 -1.25 3.02
C PRO A 93 -18.20 -2.11 1.79
N THR A 94 -17.14 -2.64 1.18
CA THR A 94 -17.22 -3.58 0.06
C THR A 94 -17.69 -4.93 0.59
N ARG A 95 -18.93 -5.01 1.09
CA ARG A 95 -19.50 -6.29 1.52
C ARG A 95 -19.70 -7.12 0.26
N ALA A 96 -18.90 -8.17 0.12
CA ALA A 96 -19.26 -9.26 -0.78
C ALA A 96 -20.57 -9.83 -0.25
N SER A 97 -21.71 -9.37 -0.79
CA SER A 97 -23.02 -9.96 -0.55
C SER A 97 -22.88 -11.47 -0.77
N ARG A 98 -22.97 -12.24 0.31
CA ARG A 98 -23.29 -13.66 0.26
C ARG A 98 -24.79 -13.83 0.11
#